data_AF-A0A7C6TUS8-F1
#
_entry.id   AF-A0A7C6TUS8-F1
#
_cell.length_a   1.000
_cell.length_b   1.000
_cell.length_c   1.000
_cell.angle_alpha   90.00
_cell.angle_beta   90.00
_cell.angle_gamma   90.00
#
_symmetry.space_group_name_H-M   'P 1'
#
loop_
_entity.id
_entity.type
_entity.pdbx_description
1 polymer ?
#
loop_
_entity_poly.entity_id
_entity_poly.type
_entity_poly.pdbx_seq_one_letter_code
_entity_poly.pdbx_strand_id
1 'polypeptide(L)'
;GLPQMGGEYIVRDPYAASPEGALVCAGSIPERAVVRIMTGDVNTLLQAAGQATDEALQNLEGIRPLATFVCDCLSRLDYLGARADEEVALIRRHLGDDIPLIGFFSHGEIAARYDVAPAIHNKTTVIGAVGEG
;
A
#
# COMPACT_ATOMS: atom_id res chain seq x y z
N GLY A 1 -11.35 1.52 9.03
CA GLY A 1 -10.71 2.83 8.76
C GLY A 1 -10.76 3.68 10.02
N LEU A 2 -9.61 4.18 10.45
CA LEU A 2 -9.43 5.11 11.56
C LEU A 2 -9.18 6.53 11.00
N PRO A 3 -10.06 7.51 11.24
CA PRO A 3 -9.89 8.86 10.71
C PRO A 3 -8.64 9.53 11.28
N GLN A 4 -7.91 10.25 10.43
CA GLN A 4 -6.72 11.03 10.79
C GLN A 4 -7.04 12.53 10.76
N MET A 5 -6.21 13.35 11.42
CA MET A 5 -6.38 14.81 11.44
C MET A 5 -6.36 15.45 10.04
N GLY A 6 -5.65 14.85 9.09
CA GLY A 6 -5.63 15.29 7.68
C GLY A 6 -6.83 14.86 6.83
N GLY A 7 -7.89 14.29 7.43
CA GLY A 7 -9.09 13.81 6.73
C GLY A 7 -8.95 12.44 6.05
N GLU A 8 -7.73 11.92 5.94
CA GLU A 8 -7.45 10.55 5.48
C GLU A 8 -7.87 9.49 6.51
N TYR A 9 -7.94 8.23 6.08
CA TYR A 9 -8.28 7.09 6.93
C TYR A 9 -7.19 6.04 6.87
N ILE A 10 -6.66 5.65 8.04
CA ILE A 10 -5.76 4.49 8.14
C ILE A 10 -6.60 3.21 8.19
N VAL A 11 -6.28 2.24 7.33
CA VAL A 11 -6.93 0.92 7.34
C VAL A 11 -6.32 0.06 8.46
N ARG A 12 -7.19 -0.69 9.14
CA ARG A 12 -6.84 -1.78 10.05
C ARG A 12 -7.53 -3.01 9.51
N ASP A 13 -6.76 -3.91 8.93
CA ASP A 13 -7.30 -5.02 8.14
C ASP A 13 -7.68 -6.18 9.06
N PRO A 14 -8.96 -6.61 9.11
CA PRO A 14 -9.37 -7.75 9.91
C PRO A 14 -8.95 -9.05 9.21
N TYR A 15 -8.14 -9.87 9.87
CA TYR A 15 -7.64 -11.14 9.31
C TYR A 15 -8.26 -12.39 9.97
N ALA A 16 -8.91 -12.23 11.13
CA ALA A 16 -9.62 -13.32 11.80
C ALA A 16 -10.79 -12.80 12.66
N ALA A 17 -11.65 -13.72 13.09
CA ALA A 17 -12.59 -13.52 14.19
C ALA A 17 -12.10 -14.30 15.42
N SER A 18 -12.25 -13.72 16.61
CA SER A 18 -11.99 -14.43 17.88
C SER A 18 -13.11 -15.44 18.18
N PRO A 19 -12.90 -16.41 19.09
CA PRO A 19 -13.96 -17.35 19.51
C PRO A 19 -15.23 -16.65 20.06
N GLU A 20 -15.08 -15.44 20.58
CA GLU A 20 -16.15 -14.58 21.11
C GLU A 20 -16.83 -13.71 20.03
N GLY A 21 -16.39 -13.81 18.77
CA GLY A 21 -16.93 -13.06 17.63
C GLY A 21 -16.33 -11.66 17.42
N ALA A 22 -15.23 -11.31 18.10
CA ALA A 22 -14.56 -10.02 17.90
C ALA A 22 -13.69 -10.04 16.63
N LEU A 23 -13.56 -8.91 15.93
CA LEU A 23 -12.63 -8.77 14.81
C LEU A 23 -11.18 -8.68 15.33
N VAL A 24 -10.30 -9.49 14.77
CA VAL A 24 -8.85 -9.44 15.03
C VAL A 24 -8.17 -8.74 13.86
N CYS A 25 -7.55 -7.60 14.12
CA CYS A 25 -6.99 -6.71 13.10
C CYS A 25 -5.46 -6.69 13.07
N ALA A 26 -4.89 -6.42 11.89
CA ALA A 26 -3.48 -6.15 11.71
C ALA A 26 -3.10 -4.79 12.33
N GLY A 27 -2.55 -4.83 13.55
CA GLY A 27 -2.20 -3.64 14.33
C GLY A 27 -3.31 -3.16 15.26
N SER A 28 -2.95 -2.32 16.23
CA SER A 28 -3.85 -1.89 17.29
C SER A 28 -4.91 -0.88 16.81
N ILE A 29 -6.06 -0.92 17.49
CA ILE A 29 -7.14 0.06 17.44
C ILE A 29 -7.27 0.65 18.86
N PRO A 30 -7.20 1.97 19.05
CA PRO A 30 -7.36 2.57 20.38
C PRO A 30 -8.75 2.31 20.97
N GLU A 31 -8.84 2.19 22.29
CA GLU A 31 -10.13 2.12 22.97
C GLU A 31 -10.99 3.35 22.65
N ARG A 32 -12.30 3.14 22.49
CA ARG A 32 -13.30 4.19 22.19
C ARG A 32 -13.04 4.94 20.87
N ALA A 33 -12.15 4.45 20.00
CA ALA A 33 -11.93 5.01 18.68
C ALA A 33 -13.20 4.96 17.82
N VAL A 34 -13.48 6.05 17.09
CA VAL A 34 -14.49 6.05 16.04
C VAL A 34 -13.91 5.32 14.83
N VAL A 35 -14.55 4.21 14.43
CA VAL A 35 -14.16 3.41 13.26
C VAL A 35 -15.19 3.53 12.15
N ARG A 36 -14.72 3.55 10.91
CA ARG A 36 -15.55 3.42 9.71
C ARG A 36 -15.26 2.09 9.03
N ILE A 37 -16.30 1.33 8.69
CA ILE A 37 -16.17 0.18 7.78
C ILE A 37 -15.82 0.70 6.39
N MET A 38 -14.72 0.20 5.84
CA MET A 38 -14.21 0.59 4.52
C MET A 38 -14.47 -0.55 3.54
N THR A 39 -14.80 -0.20 2.30
CA THR A 39 -14.94 -1.13 1.18
C THR A 39 -13.87 -0.80 0.15
N GLY A 40 -13.10 -1.81 -0.26
CA GLY A 40 -12.23 -1.69 -1.43
C GLY A 40 -12.99 -1.93 -2.74
N ASP A 41 -12.34 -1.60 -3.85
CA ASP A 41 -12.67 -2.07 -5.19
C ASP A 41 -11.37 -2.54 -5.86
N VAL A 42 -11.42 -3.68 -6.53
CA VAL A 42 -10.24 -4.31 -7.14
C VAL A 42 -9.60 -3.41 -8.19
N ASN A 43 -10.40 -2.73 -9.02
CA ASN A 43 -9.84 -1.87 -10.07
C ASN A 43 -9.19 -0.61 -9.49
N THR A 44 -9.78 -0.06 -8.43
CA THR A 44 -9.24 1.06 -7.65
C THR A 44 -7.92 0.69 -6.97
N LEU A 45 -7.82 -0.52 -6.41
CA LEU A 45 -6.56 -1.01 -5.83
C LEU A 45 -5.47 -1.12 -6.91
N LEU A 46 -5.78 -1.73 -8.06
CA LEU A 46 -4.85 -1.82 -9.19
C LEU A 46 -4.42 -0.42 -9.66
N GLN A 47 -5.37 0.48 -9.92
CA GLN A 47 -5.07 1.87 -10.32
C GLN A 47 -4.14 2.59 -9.33
N ALA A 48 -4.32 2.39 -8.02
CA ALA A 48 -3.45 2.97 -7.01
C ALA A 48 -1.99 2.47 -7.10
N ALA A 49 -1.75 1.24 -7.55
CA ALA A 49 -0.39 0.72 -7.77
C ALA A 49 0.30 1.39 -8.98
N GLY A 50 -0.44 1.62 -10.07
CA GLY A 50 0.03 2.42 -11.21
C GLY A 50 0.33 3.86 -10.80
N GLN A 51 -0.59 4.51 -10.08
CA GLN A 51 -0.42 5.87 -9.58
C GLN A 51 0.79 6.01 -8.64
N ALA A 52 0.98 5.09 -7.70
CA ALA A 52 2.16 5.09 -6.82
C ALA A 52 3.47 4.90 -7.61
N THR A 53 3.43 4.19 -8.74
CA THR A 53 4.58 4.07 -9.65
C THR A 53 4.85 5.40 -10.35
N ASP A 54 3.83 6.05 -10.89
CA ASP A 54 3.95 7.37 -11.54
C ASP A 54 4.46 8.44 -10.55
N GLU A 55 3.98 8.44 -9.31
CA GLU A 55 4.44 9.33 -8.23
C GLU A 55 5.92 9.08 -7.89
N ALA A 56 6.34 7.82 -7.74
CA ALA A 56 7.73 7.47 -7.47
C ALA A 56 8.68 7.92 -8.60
N LEU A 57 8.24 7.85 -9.86
CA LEU A 57 9.00 8.33 -11.02
C LEU A 57 9.04 9.86 -11.10
N GLN A 58 7.94 10.55 -10.77
CA GLN A 58 7.87 12.01 -10.73
C GLN A 58 8.80 12.60 -9.66
N ASN A 59 8.93 11.93 -8.50
CA ASN A 59 9.82 12.32 -7.41
C ASN A 59 11.32 12.23 -7.75
N LEU A 60 11.70 11.66 -8.90
CA LEU A 60 13.07 11.70 -9.43
C LEU A 60 13.34 12.94 -10.32
N GLU A 61 12.39 13.86 -10.47
CA GLU A 61 12.54 15.14 -11.19
C GLU A 61 13.07 15.01 -12.63
N GLY A 62 12.79 13.87 -13.28
CA GLY A 62 13.23 13.57 -14.65
C GLY A 62 14.55 12.77 -14.75
N ILE A 63 15.19 12.46 -13.63
CA ILE A 63 16.31 11.50 -13.58
C ILE A 63 15.79 10.10 -13.93
N ARG A 64 16.44 9.40 -14.86
CA ARG A 64 16.08 8.02 -15.21
C ARG A 64 16.36 7.09 -14.03
N PRO A 65 15.41 6.27 -13.58
CA PRO A 65 15.65 5.31 -12.50
C PRO A 65 16.68 4.25 -12.93
N LEU A 66 17.60 3.94 -12.01
CA LEU A 66 18.50 2.78 -12.07
C LEU A 66 17.80 1.49 -11.63
N ALA A 67 16.88 1.60 -10.67
CA ALA A 67 16.08 0.49 -10.15
C ALA A 67 14.83 1.02 -9.44
N THR A 68 13.87 0.12 -9.22
CA THR A 68 12.69 0.35 -8.38
C THR A 68 12.47 -0.80 -7.43
N PHE A 69 11.85 -0.47 -6.29
CA PHE A 69 11.58 -1.37 -5.19
C PHE A 69 10.10 -1.29 -4.79
N VAL A 70 9.47 -2.44 -4.55
CA VAL A 70 8.07 -2.56 -4.13
C VAL A 70 7.98 -3.23 -2.77
N CYS A 71 7.28 -2.59 -1.84
CA CYS A 71 6.79 -3.21 -0.61
C CYS A 71 5.27 -3.25 -0.70
N ASP A 72 4.71 -4.43 -0.93
CA ASP A 72 3.26 -4.60 -1.14
C ASP A 72 2.62 -5.31 0.06
N CYS A 73 1.51 -4.79 0.57
CA CYS A 73 0.83 -5.40 1.71
C CYS A 73 0.25 -6.76 1.30
N LEU A 74 0.67 -7.85 1.94
CA LEU A 74 0.26 -9.24 1.65
C LEU A 74 -1.27 -9.40 1.53
N SER A 75 -2.06 -8.64 2.29
CA SER A 75 -3.50 -8.74 2.20
C SER A 75 -4.12 -8.06 0.97
N ARG A 76 -3.33 -7.38 0.13
CA ARG A 76 -3.69 -7.00 -1.25
C ARG A 76 -3.65 -8.22 -2.16
N LEU A 77 -2.61 -9.03 -2.10
CA LEU A 77 -2.54 -10.34 -2.80
C LEU A 77 -3.79 -11.18 -2.48
N ASP A 78 -4.16 -11.33 -1.20
CA ASP A 78 -5.37 -12.06 -0.79
C ASP A 78 -6.67 -11.45 -1.34
N TYR A 79 -6.73 -10.12 -1.44
CA TYR A 79 -7.93 -9.38 -1.86
C TYR A 79 -8.11 -9.31 -3.38
N LEU A 80 -7.00 -9.22 -4.13
CA LEU A 80 -6.98 -9.27 -5.60
C LEU A 80 -7.17 -10.72 -6.10
N GLY A 81 -6.70 -11.71 -5.34
CA GLY A 81 -6.87 -13.13 -5.64
C GLY A 81 -6.34 -13.48 -7.03
N ALA A 82 -7.21 -13.99 -7.89
CA ALA A 82 -6.87 -14.35 -9.27
C ALA A 82 -6.40 -13.17 -10.15
N ARG A 83 -6.55 -11.91 -9.68
CA ARG A 83 -6.10 -10.69 -10.37
C ARG A 83 -4.82 -10.09 -9.77
N ALA A 84 -4.16 -10.77 -8.83
CA ALA A 84 -2.95 -10.24 -8.19
C ALA A 84 -1.79 -10.00 -9.17
N ASP A 85 -1.61 -10.88 -10.17
CA ASP A 85 -0.59 -10.69 -11.21
C ASP A 85 -0.81 -9.41 -12.04
N GLU A 86 -2.05 -8.89 -12.12
CA GLU A 86 -2.34 -7.62 -12.80
C GLU A 86 -1.70 -6.41 -12.10
N GLU A 87 -1.49 -6.48 -10.78
CA GLU A 87 -0.87 -5.40 -10.00
C GLU A 87 0.60 -5.22 -10.39
N VAL A 88 1.36 -6.31 -10.36
CA VAL A 88 2.77 -6.34 -10.77
C VAL A 88 2.90 -6.02 -12.26
N ALA A 89 1.99 -6.52 -13.10
CA ALA A 89 1.96 -6.20 -14.52
C ALA A 89 1.67 -4.71 -14.79
N LEU A 90 0.81 -4.06 -13.98
CA LEU A 90 0.53 -2.64 -14.10
C LEU A 90 1.72 -1.79 -13.63
N ILE A 91 2.33 -2.12 -12.49
CA ILE A 91 3.58 -1.47 -12.02
C ILE A 91 4.65 -1.57 -13.12
N ARG A 92 4.87 -2.78 -13.67
CA ARG A 92 5.79 -3.02 -14.80
C ARG A 92 5.46 -2.15 -16.01
N ARG A 93 4.18 -2.03 -16.38
CA ARG A 93 3.73 -1.24 -17.55
C ARG A 93 3.99 0.26 -17.37
N HIS A 94 3.78 0.80 -16.17
CA HIS A 94 4.06 2.21 -15.86
C HIS A 94 5.56 2.49 -15.80
N LEU A 95 6.33 1.52 -15.28
CA LEU A 95 7.76 1.61 -15.12
C LEU A 95 8.55 1.49 -16.44
N GLY A 96 8.14 0.58 -17.32
CA GLY A 96 8.94 0.12 -18.46
C GLY A 96 9.63 -1.23 -18.23
N ASP A 97 10.00 -1.88 -19.34
CA ASP A 97 10.59 -3.22 -19.35
C ASP A 97 12.10 -3.23 -19.05
N ASP A 98 12.77 -2.10 -19.20
CA ASP A 98 14.23 -1.93 -19.09
C ASP A 98 14.72 -1.53 -17.69
N ILE A 99 13.81 -1.15 -16.79
CA ILE A 99 14.15 -0.77 -15.42
C ILE A 99 13.97 -1.97 -14.47
N PRO A 100 14.99 -2.33 -13.66
CA PRO A 100 14.86 -3.36 -12.63
C PRO A 100 13.72 -3.07 -11.65
N LEU A 101 12.89 -4.08 -11.42
CA LEU A 101 11.82 -4.07 -10.41
C LEU A 101 12.10 -5.23 -9.45
N ILE A 102 12.28 -4.91 -8.17
CA ILE A 102 12.44 -5.88 -7.09
C ILE A 102 11.44 -5.58 -5.98
N GLY A 103 11.14 -6.54 -5.10
CA GLY A 103 10.19 -6.29 -4.03
C GLY A 103 9.85 -7.52 -3.19
N PHE A 104 8.96 -7.34 -2.22
CA PHE A 104 8.41 -8.41 -1.40
C PHE A 104 7.01 -8.07 -0.88
N PHE A 105 6.27 -9.11 -0.46
CA PHE A 105 5.03 -8.95 0.28
C PHE A 105 5.29 -8.74 1.77
N SER A 106 4.54 -7.83 2.38
CA SER A 106 4.74 -7.26 3.71
C SER A 106 3.49 -7.44 4.59
N HIS A 107 3.65 -7.51 5.91
CA HIS A 107 2.51 -7.54 6.85
C HIS A 107 2.08 -6.12 7.28
N GLY A 108 2.01 -5.21 6.30
CA GLY A 108 1.70 -3.80 6.49
C GLY A 108 2.94 -2.92 6.62
N GLU A 109 2.86 -1.74 6.00
CA GLU A 109 4.00 -0.86 5.77
C GLU A 109 4.05 0.22 6.85
N ILE A 110 5.22 0.47 7.43
CA ILE A 110 5.42 1.60 8.36
C ILE A 110 5.82 2.82 7.55
N ALA A 111 4.95 3.83 7.50
CA ALA A 111 5.19 5.06 6.75
C ALA A 111 4.65 6.29 7.48
N ALA A 112 5.28 7.44 7.21
CA ALA A 112 4.89 8.76 7.66
C ALA A 112 4.93 9.75 6.48
N ARG A 113 4.06 10.75 6.51
CA ARG A 113 4.28 12.02 5.79
C ARG A 113 4.86 13.03 6.79
N TYR A 114 5.61 14.02 6.31
CA TYR A 114 6.01 15.17 7.11
C TYR A 114 6.82 14.80 8.37
N ASP A 115 6.65 15.40 9.56
CA ASP A 115 5.53 16.15 10.18
C ASP A 115 4.41 15.32 10.87
N VAL A 116 4.21 14.04 10.50
CA VAL A 116 3.30 13.10 11.17
C VAL A 116 4.08 11.95 11.83
N ALA A 117 3.58 11.43 12.94
CA ALA A 117 4.14 10.23 13.55
C ALA A 117 4.00 9.01 12.62
N PRO A 118 5.01 8.13 12.48
CA PRO A 118 4.90 6.91 11.70
C PRO A 118 3.76 6.02 12.15
N ALA A 119 3.00 5.49 11.19
CA ALA A 119 1.93 4.55 11.43
C ALA A 119 2.13 3.30 10.58
N ILE A 120 1.61 2.16 11.09
CA ILE A 120 1.39 0.98 10.25
C ILE A 120 0.18 1.22 9.34
N HIS A 121 0.35 0.97 8.06
CA HIS A 121 -0.67 0.99 7.02
C HIS A 121 -1.00 -0.45 6.59
N ASN A 122 -2.23 -0.69 6.14
CA ASN A 122 -2.64 -1.98 5.57
C ASN A 122 -3.40 -1.73 4.27
N LYS A 123 -3.46 -2.73 3.38
CA LYS A 123 -3.96 -2.60 2.01
C LYS A 123 -3.19 -1.54 1.17
N THR A 124 -1.97 -1.19 1.57
CA THR A 124 -1.11 -0.23 0.87
C THR A 124 -0.10 -0.95 -0.01
N THR A 125 0.32 -0.29 -1.09
CA THR A 125 1.48 -0.68 -1.89
C THR A 125 2.43 0.52 -1.91
N VAL A 126 3.72 0.28 -1.72
CA VAL A 126 4.75 1.34 -1.66
C VAL A 126 5.76 1.11 -2.75
N ILE A 127 5.88 2.08 -3.67
CA ILE A 127 6.87 2.09 -4.74
C ILE A 127 7.98 3.08 -4.37
N GLY A 128 9.22 2.62 -4.41
CA GLY A 128 10.42 3.45 -4.35
C GLY A 128 11.19 3.38 -5.66
N ALA A 129 11.72 4.51 -6.11
CA ALA A 129 12.60 4.59 -7.27
C ALA A 129 13.94 5.23 -6.88
N VAL A 130 15.04 4.75 -7.45
CA VAL A 130 16.39 5.31 -7.23
C VAL A 130 17.00 5.68 -8.59
N GLY A 131 17.51 6.89 -8.71
CA GLY A 131 18.24 7.40 -9.89
C GLY A 131 19.69 7.74 -9.57
N GLU A 132 20.45 8.19 -10.56
CA GLU A 132 21.79 8.77 -10.35
C GLU A 132 21.69 10.19 -9.81
N GLY A 133 22.56 10.55 -8.85
CA GLY A 133 22.67 11.88 -8.25
C GLY A 133 24.10 12.17 -7.80
#